data_AF-A0A443SB73-F1
#
_entry.id   AF-A0A443SB73-F1
#
_cell.length_a   1.000
_cell.length_b   1.000
_cell.length_c   1.000
_cell.angle_alpha   90.00
_cell.angle_beta   90.00
_cell.angle_gamma   90.00
#
_symmetry.space_group_name_H-M   'P 1'
#
loop_
_entity.id
_entity.type
_entity.pdbx_description
1 polymer ?
#
loop_
_entity_poly.entity_id
_entity_poly.type
_entity_poly.pdbx_seq_one_letter_code
_entity_poly.pdbx_strand_id
1 'polypeptide(L)'
;MEGHCLSAVCEFLSRKLFIVTFGLSTFFELTFGIPSFVFVILPFLISSLFDGNFSLLLSTLSLSATFICSISGLIAFILHLTGRNKQIRKRLGDDWYQLKTYDNFNSIVLLLLGLNTILEATTGYDAFLAVAENIYYSQMYGYQDINSLCLTDNTPIKSNADSFLDELHERYKCCGWNGPVDWSYKFTDETRLAHSCCSSMPDCGDICSNHNENHFVDGCKQPFVTTLRKFDTNTYSTGALYFLIKVIAYITYCSTYKSVIEKHKETTEINDTEAHSLLREEIAVVVIRTFLEITCEEIRRHCLWIQCTAKY
;
A
#
# COMPACT_ATOMS: atom_id res chain seq x y z
N MET A 1 29.68 9.25 -39.00
CA MET A 1 29.97 10.08 -37.80
C MET A 1 28.73 10.38 -36.97
N GLU A 2 27.54 10.55 -37.56
CA GLU A 2 26.31 10.86 -36.82
C GLU A 2 25.85 9.76 -35.82
N GLY A 3 26.11 8.48 -36.11
CA GLY A 3 25.71 7.38 -35.22
C GLY A 3 26.44 7.30 -33.87
N HIS A 4 27.70 7.75 -33.79
CA HIS A 4 28.47 7.68 -32.54
C HIS A 4 28.06 8.75 -31.52
N CYS A 5 27.54 9.89 -32.00
CA CYS A 5 27.11 10.98 -31.12
C CYS A 5 25.78 10.63 -30.43
N LEU A 6 24.85 10.01 -31.17
CA LEU A 6 23.54 9.60 -30.62
C LEU A 6 23.69 8.53 -29.52
N SER A 7 24.60 7.57 -29.71
CA SER A 7 24.85 6.49 -28.74
C SER A 7 25.40 7.02 -27.40
N ALA A 8 26.39 7.93 -27.45
CA ALA A 8 26.97 8.52 -26.24
C ALA A 8 25.96 9.37 -25.45
N VAL A 9 25.07 10.09 -26.16
CA VAL A 9 24.00 10.86 -25.52
C VAL A 9 22.96 9.95 -24.86
N CYS A 10 22.57 8.85 -25.52
CA CYS A 10 21.67 7.85 -24.93
C CYS A 10 22.27 7.19 -23.68
N GLU A 11 23.56 6.82 -23.69
CA GLU A 11 24.22 6.20 -22.53
C GLU A 11 24.33 7.17 -21.35
N PHE A 12 24.58 8.45 -21.63
CA PHE A 12 24.63 9.48 -20.58
C PHE A 12 23.24 9.75 -19.98
N LEU A 13 22.22 9.85 -20.83
CA LEU A 13 20.83 10.04 -20.40
C LEU A 13 20.31 8.84 -19.62
N SER A 14 20.61 7.60 -20.03
CA SER A 14 20.18 6.39 -19.34
C SER A 14 20.75 6.29 -17.93
N ARG A 15 22.05 6.62 -17.75
CA ARG A 15 22.68 6.61 -16.42
C ARG A 15 22.12 7.67 -15.48
N LYS A 16 21.90 8.90 -15.97
CA LYS A 16 21.30 9.96 -15.15
C LYS A 16 19.85 9.64 -14.82
N LEU A 17 19.08 9.17 -15.79
CA LEU A 17 17.71 8.75 -15.59
C LEU A 17 17.63 7.63 -14.56
N PHE A 18 18.48 6.60 -14.67
CA PHE A 18 18.57 5.50 -13.72
C PHE A 18 18.79 5.99 -12.29
N ILE A 19 19.75 6.89 -12.06
CA ILE A 19 20.02 7.43 -10.72
C ILE A 19 18.79 8.17 -10.19
N VAL A 20 18.10 8.95 -11.03
CA VAL A 20 16.91 9.71 -10.64
C VAL A 20 15.73 8.79 -10.32
N THR A 21 15.38 7.86 -11.21
CA THR A 21 14.27 6.92 -10.97
C THR A 21 14.55 5.98 -9.81
N PHE A 22 15.80 5.54 -9.64
CA PHE A 22 16.21 4.74 -8.49
C PHE A 22 16.11 5.54 -7.19
N GLY A 23 16.61 6.78 -7.18
CA GLY A 23 16.53 7.67 -6.02
C GLY A 23 15.10 7.95 -5.62
N LEU A 24 14.22 8.23 -6.59
CA LEU A 24 12.79 8.40 -6.36
C LEU A 24 12.14 7.13 -5.81
N SER A 25 12.38 5.98 -6.44
CA SER A 25 11.87 4.68 -5.96
C SER A 25 12.26 4.42 -4.51
N THR A 26 13.53 4.61 -4.17
CA THR A 26 14.06 4.39 -2.82
C THR A 26 13.43 5.34 -1.81
N PHE A 27 13.28 6.62 -2.21
CA PHE A 27 12.60 7.61 -1.40
C PHE A 27 11.15 7.17 -1.10
N PHE A 28 10.39 6.75 -2.12
CA PHE A 28 9.02 6.29 -1.91
C PHE A 28 8.95 5.05 -0.99
N GLU A 29 9.86 4.09 -1.15
CA GLU A 29 9.91 2.88 -0.30
C GLU A 29 10.19 3.23 1.18
N LEU A 30 11.13 4.14 1.43
CA LEU A 30 11.47 4.54 2.79
C LEU A 30 10.38 5.42 3.41
N THR A 31 9.85 6.38 2.64
CA THR A 31 8.89 7.37 3.14
C THR A 31 7.49 6.79 3.30
N PHE A 32 7.05 5.90 2.41
CA PHE A 32 5.70 5.36 2.44
C PHE A 32 5.67 3.88 2.82
N GLY A 33 6.66 3.09 2.40
CA GLY A 33 6.70 1.67 2.71
C GLY A 33 6.80 1.41 4.21
N ILE A 34 7.81 1.99 4.88
CA ILE A 34 8.06 1.72 6.30
C ILE A 34 6.87 2.14 7.18
N PRO A 35 6.32 3.36 7.04
CA PRO A 35 5.14 3.74 7.81
C PRO A 35 3.92 2.89 7.47
N SER A 36 3.68 2.55 6.20
CA SER A 36 2.53 1.70 5.83
C SER A 36 2.65 0.30 6.44
N PHE A 37 3.85 -0.28 6.51
CA PHE A 37 4.04 -1.57 7.16
C PHE A 37 3.73 -1.51 8.66
N VAL A 38 4.27 -0.50 9.36
CA VAL A 38 4.13 -0.39 10.81
C VAL A 38 2.70 -0.02 11.21
N PHE A 39 2.08 0.93 10.51
CA PHE A 39 0.80 1.50 10.92
C PHE A 39 -0.41 0.83 10.27
N VAL A 40 -0.25 0.13 9.14
CA VAL A 40 -1.36 -0.52 8.43
C VAL A 40 -1.19 -2.04 8.43
N ILE A 41 -0.07 -2.55 7.93
CA ILE A 41 0.10 -4.01 7.75
C ILE A 41 0.17 -4.73 9.10
N LEU A 42 0.92 -4.21 10.07
CA LEU A 42 1.10 -4.87 11.36
C LEU A 42 -0.22 -4.99 12.17
N PRO A 43 -1.04 -3.93 12.32
CA PRO A 43 -2.35 -4.05 12.96
C PRO A 43 -3.29 -5.02 12.22
N PHE A 44 -3.32 -4.97 10.88
CA PHE A 44 -4.12 -5.90 10.07
C PHE A 44 -3.69 -7.35 10.26
N LEU A 45 -2.37 -7.61 10.37
CA LEU A 45 -1.84 -8.95 10.55
C LEU A 45 -2.26 -9.49 11.92
N ILE A 46 -2.13 -8.65 12.95
CA ILE A 46 -2.55 -8.98 14.32
C ILE A 46 -4.06 -9.28 14.36
N SER A 47 -4.91 -8.39 13.85
CA SER A 47 -6.36 -8.59 13.81
C SER A 47 -6.75 -9.85 13.01
N SER A 48 -6.14 -10.07 11.84
CA SER A 48 -6.44 -11.24 11.00
C SER A 48 -6.10 -12.58 11.68
N LEU A 49 -5.04 -12.60 12.50
CA LEU A 49 -4.64 -13.77 13.28
C LEU A 49 -5.63 -14.05 14.42
N PHE A 50 -6.20 -13.02 15.03
CA PHE A 50 -7.18 -13.17 16.11
C PHE A 50 -8.57 -13.55 15.60
N ASP A 51 -9.00 -13.00 14.46
CA ASP A 51 -10.36 -13.21 13.93
C ASP A 51 -10.50 -14.44 13.02
N GLY A 52 -9.40 -15.13 12.69
CA GLY A 52 -9.41 -16.31 11.82
C GLY A 52 -9.83 -16.03 10.38
N ASN A 53 -9.82 -14.75 9.95
CA ASN A 53 -10.22 -14.37 8.59
C ASN A 53 -9.09 -14.68 7.59
N PHE A 54 -9.16 -15.86 6.97
CA PHE A 54 -8.13 -16.37 6.06
C PHE A 54 -7.89 -15.48 4.83
N SER A 55 -8.94 -14.87 4.26
CA SER A 55 -8.81 -13.99 3.09
C SER A 55 -8.04 -12.72 3.42
N LEU A 56 -8.32 -12.17 4.60
CA LEU A 56 -7.63 -11.00 5.10
C LEU A 56 -6.17 -11.31 5.45
N LEU A 57 -5.94 -12.45 6.11
CA LEU A 57 -4.62 -12.94 6.45
C LEU A 57 -3.77 -13.10 5.17
N LEU A 58 -4.32 -13.70 4.12
CA LEU A 58 -3.61 -13.90 2.85
C LEU A 58 -3.22 -12.56 2.19
N SER A 59 -4.14 -11.59 2.17
CA SER A 59 -3.90 -10.26 1.62
C SER A 59 -2.81 -9.52 2.41
N THR A 60 -2.87 -9.60 3.73
CA THR A 60 -1.88 -8.97 4.63
C THR A 60 -0.51 -9.66 4.55
N LEU A 61 -0.49 -10.99 4.40
CA LEU A 61 0.73 -11.76 4.14
C LEU A 61 1.35 -11.39 2.80
N SER A 62 0.54 -11.16 1.76
CA SER A 62 1.03 -10.69 0.46
C SER A 62 1.67 -9.29 0.56
N LEU A 63 1.00 -8.35 1.23
CA LEU A 63 1.51 -7.00 1.46
C LEU A 63 2.81 -6.99 2.28
N SER A 64 2.84 -7.75 3.38
CA SER A 64 4.05 -7.90 4.20
C SER A 64 5.21 -8.55 3.42
N ALA A 65 4.94 -9.59 2.63
CA ALA A 65 5.95 -10.20 1.77
C ALA A 65 6.51 -9.20 0.74
N THR A 66 5.64 -8.41 0.11
CA THR A 66 6.04 -7.33 -0.82
C THR A 66 6.97 -6.34 -0.15
N PHE A 67 6.63 -5.92 1.06
CA PHE A 67 7.45 -4.99 1.85
C PHE A 67 8.81 -5.59 2.24
N ILE A 68 8.84 -6.83 2.73
CA ILE A 68 10.08 -7.53 3.09
C ILE A 68 10.98 -7.69 1.86
N CYS A 69 10.43 -8.07 0.70
CA CYS A 69 11.16 -8.18 -0.56
C CYS A 69 11.68 -6.83 -1.06
N SER A 70 10.92 -5.75 -0.88
CA SER A 70 11.34 -4.38 -1.22
C SER A 70 12.52 -3.94 -0.34
N ILE A 71 12.44 -4.12 0.98
CA ILE A 71 13.54 -3.80 1.90
C ILE A 71 14.77 -4.65 1.59
N SER A 72 14.62 -5.96 1.36
CA SER A 72 15.77 -6.83 1.07
C SER A 72 16.45 -6.45 -0.25
N GLY A 73 15.67 -6.08 -1.28
CA GLY A 73 16.18 -5.51 -2.52
C GLY A 73 16.95 -4.20 -2.31
N LEU A 74 16.43 -3.31 -1.46
CA LEU A 74 17.10 -2.05 -1.10
C LEU A 74 18.42 -2.30 -0.35
N ILE A 75 18.42 -3.23 0.62
CA ILE A 75 19.63 -3.59 1.37
C ILE A 75 20.69 -4.19 0.43
N ALA A 76 20.32 -5.13 -0.42
CA ALA A 76 21.23 -5.74 -1.40
C ALA A 76 21.88 -4.68 -2.30
N PHE A 77 21.10 -3.68 -2.70
CA PHE A 77 21.60 -2.58 -3.51
C PHE A 77 22.54 -1.63 -2.75
N ILE A 78 22.21 -1.26 -1.52
CA ILE A 78 23.09 -0.42 -0.69
C ILE A 78 24.43 -1.13 -0.45
N LEU A 79 24.40 -2.44 -0.21
CA LEU A 79 25.61 -3.26 -0.10
C LEU A 79 26.43 -3.25 -1.41
N HIS A 80 25.78 -3.30 -2.57
CA HIS A 80 26.45 -3.15 -3.86
C HIS A 80 27.10 -1.77 -4.04
N LEU A 81 26.38 -0.69 -3.70
CA LEU A 81 26.91 0.68 -3.81
C LEU A 81 28.07 0.95 -2.84
N THR A 82 27.96 0.51 -1.59
CA THR A 82 29.01 0.66 -0.58
C THR A 82 30.22 -0.22 -0.88
N GLY A 83 30.00 -1.39 -1.52
CA GLY A 83 31.03 -2.27 -2.04
C GLY A 83 31.87 -1.70 -3.19
N ARG A 84 31.46 -0.59 -3.83
CA ARG A 84 32.24 0.09 -4.89
C ARG A 84 33.51 0.80 -4.41
N ASN A 85 33.82 0.75 -3.11
CA ASN A 85 35.11 1.22 -2.61
C ASN A 85 36.24 0.37 -3.23
N LYS A 86 37.12 1.03 -3.99
CA LYS A 86 38.04 0.47 -5.02
C LYS A 86 38.90 -0.73 -4.61
N GLN A 87 39.06 -1.01 -3.32
CA GLN A 87 39.93 -2.06 -2.81
C GLN A 87 39.30 -3.47 -2.87
N ILE A 88 37.97 -3.57 -2.96
CA ILE A 88 37.24 -4.85 -3.01
C ILE A 88 37.09 -5.38 -4.45
N ARG A 89 37.10 -4.48 -5.44
CA ARG A 89 36.87 -4.75 -6.87
C ARG A 89 37.86 -5.70 -7.54
N LYS A 90 39.07 -5.86 -6.99
CA LYS A 90 40.11 -6.71 -7.58
C LYS A 90 40.03 -8.19 -7.18
N ARG A 91 39.18 -8.55 -6.22
CA ARG A 91 39.09 -9.94 -5.72
C ARG A 91 37.88 -10.72 -6.21
N LEU A 92 36.94 -10.07 -6.88
CA LEU A 92 35.59 -10.59 -6.99
C LEU A 92 35.14 -10.55 -8.45
N GLY A 93 35.15 -11.72 -9.09
CA GLY A 93 34.27 -12.01 -10.23
C GLY A 93 32.77 -12.07 -9.83
N ASP A 94 32.39 -11.43 -8.72
CA ASP A 94 31.07 -11.45 -8.08
C ASP A 94 30.20 -10.23 -8.43
N ASP A 95 30.72 -9.27 -9.22
CA ASP A 95 29.92 -8.14 -9.71
C ASP A 95 28.68 -8.63 -10.48
N TRP A 96 28.80 -9.75 -11.20
CA TRP A 96 27.70 -10.42 -11.91
C TRP A 96 26.67 -11.04 -10.97
N TYR A 97 27.11 -11.69 -9.90
CA TYR A 97 26.21 -12.34 -8.94
C TYR A 97 25.37 -11.32 -8.17
N GLN A 98 25.98 -10.19 -7.77
CA GLN A 98 25.25 -9.12 -7.08
C GLN A 98 24.21 -8.45 -7.98
N LEU A 99 24.56 -8.19 -9.25
CA LEU A 99 23.60 -7.59 -10.20
C LEU A 99 22.43 -8.53 -10.48
N LYS A 100 22.71 -9.82 -10.71
CA LYS A 100 21.69 -10.85 -10.95
C LYS A 100 20.78 -11.05 -9.75
N THR A 101 21.34 -10.96 -8.53
CA THR A 101 20.54 -11.03 -7.30
C THR A 101 19.59 -9.85 -7.22
N TYR A 102 20.05 -8.63 -7.51
CA TYR A 102 19.23 -7.43 -7.53
C TYR A 102 18.09 -7.51 -8.57
N ASP A 103 18.38 -7.97 -9.78
CA ASP A 103 17.36 -8.15 -10.84
C ASP A 103 16.26 -9.15 -10.44
N ASN A 104 16.65 -10.29 -9.86
CA ASN A 104 15.70 -11.29 -9.37
C ASN A 104 14.79 -10.71 -8.26
N PHE A 105 15.35 -9.97 -7.30
CA PHE A 105 14.56 -9.35 -6.24
C PHE A 105 13.60 -8.29 -6.79
N ASN A 106 14.06 -7.41 -7.67
CA ASN A 106 13.19 -6.41 -8.28
C ASN A 106 12.07 -7.02 -9.11
N SER A 107 12.35 -8.09 -9.85
CA SER A 107 11.35 -8.81 -10.64
C SER A 107 10.27 -9.43 -9.75
N ILE A 108 10.67 -10.03 -8.61
CA ILE A 108 9.73 -10.55 -7.61
C ILE A 108 8.91 -9.42 -7.00
N VAL A 109 9.54 -8.30 -6.62
CA VAL A 109 8.84 -7.13 -6.06
C VAL A 109 7.84 -6.56 -7.06
N LEU A 110 8.19 -6.44 -8.34
CA LEU A 110 7.28 -5.99 -9.39
C LEU A 110 6.11 -6.94 -9.59
N LEU A 111 6.36 -8.25 -9.60
CA LEU A 111 5.30 -9.26 -9.67
C LEU A 111 4.35 -9.13 -8.48
N LEU A 112 4.90 -9.06 -7.26
CA LEU A 112 4.12 -8.94 -6.02
C LEU A 112 3.32 -7.63 -5.99
N LEU A 113 3.92 -6.51 -6.39
CA LEU A 113 3.23 -5.22 -6.52
C LEU A 113 2.10 -5.30 -7.54
N GLY A 114 2.35 -5.91 -8.71
CA GLY A 114 1.34 -6.10 -9.75
C GLY A 114 0.17 -6.96 -9.27
N LEU A 115 0.46 -8.09 -8.60
CA LEU A 115 -0.55 -8.94 -7.98
C LEU A 115 -1.32 -8.19 -6.89
N ASN A 116 -0.64 -7.38 -6.08
CA ASN A 116 -1.27 -6.58 -5.05
C ASN A 116 -2.20 -5.51 -5.64
N THR A 117 -1.79 -4.82 -6.72
CA THR A 117 -2.65 -3.86 -7.42
C THR A 117 -3.88 -4.54 -8.03
N ILE A 118 -3.72 -5.74 -8.60
CA ILE A 118 -4.86 -6.53 -9.10
C ILE A 118 -5.78 -6.95 -7.94
N LEU A 119 -5.22 -7.37 -6.81
CA LEU A 119 -5.97 -7.76 -5.62
C LEU A 119 -6.74 -6.57 -5.03
N GLU A 120 -6.10 -5.41 -4.93
CA GLU A 120 -6.72 -4.15 -4.50
C GLU A 120 -7.85 -3.74 -5.46
N ALA A 121 -7.67 -3.89 -6.77
CA ALA A 121 -8.69 -3.60 -7.79
C ALA A 121 -9.92 -4.50 -7.70
N THR A 122 -9.70 -5.77 -7.34
CA THR A 122 -10.74 -6.80 -7.40
C THR A 122 -11.42 -7.04 -6.06
N THR A 123 -10.72 -6.84 -4.94
CA THR A 123 -11.18 -7.26 -3.60
C THR A 123 -10.94 -6.24 -2.49
N GLY A 124 -10.16 -5.19 -2.75
CA GLY A 124 -9.63 -4.31 -1.70
C GLY A 124 -10.72 -3.67 -0.85
N TYR A 125 -11.84 -3.29 -1.48
CA TYR A 125 -12.93 -2.62 -0.81
C TYR A 125 -13.67 -3.53 0.20
N ASP A 126 -14.06 -4.73 -0.21
CA ASP A 126 -14.83 -5.66 0.63
C ASP A 126 -13.96 -6.21 1.78
N ALA A 127 -12.68 -6.48 1.51
CA ALA A 127 -11.73 -6.93 2.52
C ALA A 127 -11.45 -5.84 3.57
N PHE A 128 -11.22 -4.60 3.13
CA PHE A 128 -10.99 -3.48 4.06
C PHE A 128 -12.21 -3.21 4.93
N LEU A 129 -13.41 -3.30 4.35
CA LEU A 129 -14.65 -3.04 5.08
C LEU A 129 -14.86 -4.04 6.22
N ALA A 130 -14.54 -5.32 5.99
CA ALA A 130 -14.60 -6.34 7.04
C ALA A 130 -13.62 -6.05 8.19
N VAL A 131 -12.43 -5.53 7.90
CA VAL A 131 -11.48 -5.15 8.96
C VAL A 131 -11.94 -3.92 9.72
N ALA A 132 -12.41 -2.91 9.00
CA ALA A 132 -12.91 -1.70 9.62
C ALA A 132 -14.10 -2.02 10.55
N GLU A 133 -14.97 -2.94 10.14
CA GLU A 133 -16.05 -3.47 10.96
C GLU A 133 -15.52 -4.16 12.23
N ASN A 134 -14.53 -5.05 12.11
CA ASN A 134 -13.93 -5.72 13.27
C ASN A 134 -13.20 -4.76 14.21
N ILE A 135 -12.44 -3.78 13.67
CA ILE A 135 -11.79 -2.74 14.47
C ILE A 135 -12.85 -1.93 15.20
N TYR A 136 -13.90 -1.50 14.49
CA TYR A 136 -15.01 -0.75 15.09
C TYR A 136 -15.63 -1.50 16.27
N TYR A 137 -16.03 -2.77 16.06
CA TYR A 137 -16.63 -3.57 17.14
C TYR A 137 -15.64 -3.84 18.27
N SER A 138 -14.36 -4.07 17.97
CA SER A 138 -13.31 -4.22 18.98
C SER A 138 -13.17 -2.97 19.86
N GLN A 139 -13.14 -1.78 19.25
CA GLN A 139 -13.12 -0.52 20.00
C GLN A 139 -14.44 -0.32 20.78
N MET A 140 -15.58 -0.72 20.21
CA MET A 140 -16.90 -0.61 20.87
C MET A 140 -16.96 -1.43 22.15
N TYR A 141 -16.38 -2.64 22.15
CA TYR A 141 -16.26 -3.45 23.38
C TYR A 141 -15.34 -2.82 24.42
N GLY A 142 -14.30 -2.09 24.00
CA GLY A 142 -13.41 -1.34 24.88
C GLY A 142 -13.98 0.01 25.37
N TYR A 143 -15.04 0.51 24.74
CA TYR A 143 -15.62 1.82 25.01
C TYR A 143 -16.14 1.92 26.45
N GLN A 144 -15.77 2.99 27.15
CA GLN A 144 -16.14 3.25 28.55
C GLN A 144 -17.20 4.34 28.69
N ASP A 145 -17.59 5.00 27.59
CA ASP A 145 -18.62 6.05 27.55
C ASP A 145 -18.32 7.22 28.50
N ILE A 146 -17.06 7.67 28.46
CA ILE A 146 -16.59 8.80 29.25
C ILE A 146 -16.95 10.09 28.51
N ASN A 147 -18.00 10.77 28.99
CA ASN A 147 -18.34 12.11 28.50
C ASN A 147 -17.22 13.11 28.86
N SER A 148 -16.49 13.58 27.85
CA SER A 148 -15.37 14.51 28.04
C SER A 148 -15.78 15.87 28.59
N LEU A 149 -17.05 16.28 28.43
CA LEU A 149 -17.58 17.53 28.99
C LEU A 149 -17.79 17.46 30.51
N CYS A 150 -17.78 16.25 31.08
CA CYS A 150 -18.05 15.98 32.51
C CYS A 150 -16.80 15.56 33.29
N LEU A 151 -15.64 15.66 32.65
CA LEU A 151 -14.36 15.41 33.27
C LEU A 151 -14.08 16.56 34.26
N THR A 152 -14.26 16.28 35.56
CA THR A 152 -13.69 17.12 36.63
C THR A 152 -12.20 16.77 36.79
N ASP A 153 -11.36 17.68 37.31
CA ASP A 153 -9.87 17.62 37.32
C ASP A 153 -9.20 16.31 37.83
N ASN A 154 -9.95 15.35 38.36
CA ASN A 154 -9.45 14.05 38.87
C ASN A 154 -9.94 12.83 38.07
N THR A 155 -10.39 13.01 36.83
CA THR A 155 -11.10 11.97 36.08
C THR A 155 -10.19 11.04 35.26
N PRO A 156 -10.66 9.79 35.00
CA PRO A 156 -9.89 8.79 34.26
C PRO A 156 -9.56 9.29 32.85
N ILE A 157 -8.32 9.02 32.43
CA ILE A 157 -7.81 9.31 31.09
C ILE A 157 -8.73 8.60 30.08
N LYS A 158 -9.36 9.38 29.20
CA LYS A 158 -10.18 8.88 28.09
C LYS A 158 -9.39 7.83 27.32
N SER A 159 -9.97 6.64 27.14
CA SER A 159 -9.25 5.57 26.45
C SER A 159 -9.07 5.91 24.97
N ASN A 160 -8.05 5.33 24.33
CA ASN A 160 -7.87 5.50 22.88
C ASN A 160 -9.09 5.02 22.08
N ALA A 161 -9.81 4.02 22.59
CA ALA A 161 -11.04 3.52 22.00
C ALA A 161 -12.15 4.57 22.03
N ASP A 162 -12.29 5.29 23.16
CA ASP A 162 -13.29 6.35 23.30
C ASP A 162 -13.01 7.50 22.32
N SER A 163 -11.74 7.93 22.22
CA SER A 163 -11.37 9.01 21.29
C SER A 163 -11.61 8.65 19.83
N PHE A 164 -11.30 7.40 19.43
CA PHE A 164 -11.48 6.95 18.06
C PHE A 164 -12.96 6.90 17.66
N LEU A 165 -13.80 6.27 18.50
CA LEU A 165 -15.22 6.13 18.22
C LEU A 165 -15.94 7.49 18.24
N ASP A 166 -15.58 8.37 19.17
CA ASP A 166 -16.16 9.70 19.24
C ASP A 166 -15.83 10.53 18.00
N GLU A 167 -14.55 10.53 17.57
CA GLU A 167 -14.16 11.20 16.34
C GLU A 167 -14.88 10.61 15.11
N LEU A 168 -15.06 9.30 15.07
CA LEU A 168 -15.73 8.61 13.98
C LEU A 168 -17.23 8.99 13.90
N HIS A 169 -17.96 8.92 15.01
CA HIS A 169 -19.36 9.33 15.07
C HIS A 169 -19.53 10.81 14.73
N GLU A 170 -18.70 11.68 15.31
CA GLU A 170 -18.82 13.13 15.11
C GLU A 170 -18.45 13.55 13.68
N ARG A 171 -17.40 12.95 13.11
CA ARG A 171 -16.94 13.25 11.74
C ARG A 171 -17.97 12.80 10.70
N TYR A 172 -18.56 11.62 10.90
CA TYR A 172 -19.48 11.04 9.91
C TYR A 172 -20.96 11.22 10.25
N LYS A 173 -21.29 11.86 11.38
CA LYS A 173 -22.66 12.07 11.87
C LYS A 173 -23.46 10.77 11.87
N CYS A 174 -22.87 9.74 12.45
CA CYS A 174 -23.38 8.37 12.46
C CYS A 174 -23.31 7.77 13.86
N CYS A 175 -24.06 6.69 14.11
CA CYS A 175 -24.04 5.96 15.37
C CYS A 175 -24.12 4.46 15.12
N GLY A 176 -23.17 3.69 15.68
CA GLY A 176 -23.09 2.26 15.40
C GLY A 176 -22.51 1.98 14.02
N TRP A 177 -22.08 0.75 13.74
CA TRP A 177 -21.58 0.39 12.42
C TRP A 177 -22.73 0.25 11.42
N ASN A 178 -23.72 -0.58 11.75
CA ASN A 178 -24.94 -0.82 10.99
C ASN A 178 -26.12 0.05 11.48
N GLY A 179 -25.94 0.76 12.60
CA GLY A 179 -26.90 1.70 13.14
C GLY A 179 -26.90 1.71 14.67
N PRO A 180 -27.71 2.57 15.32
CA PRO A 180 -27.72 2.74 16.77
C PRO A 180 -27.95 1.46 17.57
N VAL A 181 -28.64 0.48 16.97
CA VAL A 181 -28.91 -0.84 17.56
C VAL A 181 -27.63 -1.61 17.95
N ASP A 182 -26.49 -1.34 17.32
CA ASP A 182 -25.22 -2.00 17.67
C ASP A 182 -24.81 -1.74 19.13
N TRP A 183 -25.26 -0.64 19.73
CA TRP A 183 -24.94 -0.28 21.12
C TRP A 183 -25.70 -1.10 22.16
N SER A 184 -26.81 -1.76 21.78
CA SER A 184 -27.58 -2.60 22.69
C SER A 184 -26.79 -3.82 23.18
N TYR A 185 -25.75 -4.23 22.45
CA TYR A 185 -24.85 -5.33 22.86
C TYR A 185 -23.80 -4.89 23.88
N LYS A 186 -23.59 -3.58 24.04
CA LYS A 186 -22.52 -3.01 24.88
C LYS A 186 -23.06 -2.54 26.22
N PHE A 187 -24.20 -1.87 26.24
CA PHE A 187 -24.80 -1.36 27.46
C PHE A 187 -25.87 -2.31 28.01
N THR A 188 -26.08 -2.31 29.32
CA THR A 188 -27.17 -3.07 29.95
C THR A 188 -28.55 -2.51 29.63
N ASP A 189 -28.63 -1.23 29.30
CA ASP A 189 -29.83 -0.56 28.80
C ASP A 189 -29.79 -0.60 27.28
N GLU A 190 -30.72 -1.34 26.67
CA GLU A 190 -30.81 -1.52 25.22
C GLU A 190 -31.07 -0.22 24.46
N THR A 191 -31.55 0.81 25.16
CA THR A 191 -31.84 2.12 24.58
C THR A 191 -30.65 3.07 24.64
N ARG A 192 -29.64 2.76 25.47
CA ARG A 192 -28.47 3.61 25.68
C ARG A 192 -27.55 3.56 24.47
N LEU A 193 -27.07 4.73 24.07
CA LEU A 193 -26.11 4.95 23.00
C LEU A 193 -24.84 5.58 23.58
N ALA A 194 -23.75 5.54 22.81
CA ALA A 194 -22.55 6.30 23.13
C ALA A 194 -22.83 7.81 23.15
N HIS A 195 -22.15 8.55 24.03
CA HIS A 195 -22.34 10.00 24.12
C HIS A 195 -22.16 10.72 22.77
N SER A 196 -21.14 10.35 22.01
CA SER A 196 -20.83 10.93 20.69
C SER A 196 -21.86 10.63 19.60
N CYS A 197 -22.81 9.72 19.84
CA CYS A 197 -23.95 9.51 18.95
C CYS A 197 -24.99 10.63 19.04
N CYS A 198 -24.97 11.43 20.10
CA CYS A 198 -25.90 12.54 20.31
C CYS A 198 -25.25 13.85 19.87
N SER A 199 -25.89 14.57 18.95
CA SER A 199 -25.37 15.82 18.35
C SER A 199 -25.27 17.00 19.33
N SER A 200 -26.05 16.95 20.40
CA SER A 200 -26.08 17.96 21.46
C SER A 200 -26.60 17.32 22.74
N MET A 201 -25.70 17.04 23.68
CA MET A 201 -26.09 16.80 25.06
C MET A 201 -25.95 18.07 25.87
N PRO A 202 -27.02 18.53 26.52
CA PRO A 202 -27.00 19.80 27.21
C PRO A 202 -26.27 19.72 28.56
N ASP A 203 -26.31 18.59 29.27
CA ASP A 203 -25.83 18.53 30.65
C ASP A 203 -25.07 17.24 31.03
N CYS A 204 -24.19 17.41 32.02
CA CYS A 204 -23.47 16.32 32.67
C CYS A 204 -24.38 15.48 33.55
N GLY A 205 -24.91 14.41 32.97
CA GLY A 205 -25.80 13.46 33.65
C GLY A 205 -26.88 12.89 32.73
N ASP A 206 -27.13 13.54 31.60
CA ASP A 206 -28.06 13.02 30.59
C ASP A 206 -27.43 11.83 29.86
N ILE A 207 -28.25 10.81 29.62
CA ILE A 207 -27.85 9.59 28.93
C ILE A 207 -28.25 9.73 27.45
N CYS A 208 -27.33 9.45 26.52
CA CYS A 208 -27.70 9.34 25.11
C CYS A 208 -28.61 8.13 24.97
N SER A 209 -29.83 8.34 24.50
CA SER A 209 -30.77 7.25 24.26
C SER A 209 -31.29 7.32 22.83
N ASN A 210 -31.64 6.16 22.27
CA ASN A 210 -32.33 6.04 21.00
C ASN A 210 -33.72 6.70 21.00
N HIS A 211 -34.26 7.03 22.17
CA HIS A 211 -35.51 7.79 22.33
C HIS A 211 -35.30 9.30 22.22
N ASN A 212 -34.07 9.80 22.33
CA ASN A 212 -33.79 11.22 22.19
C ASN A 212 -33.90 11.62 20.72
N GLU A 213 -34.60 12.71 20.39
CA GLU A 213 -34.76 13.18 19.00
C GLU A 213 -33.43 13.60 18.35
N ASN A 214 -32.37 13.84 19.14
CA ASN A 214 -31.11 14.46 18.69
C ASN A 214 -29.94 13.48 18.48
N HIS A 215 -30.20 12.18 18.27
CA HIS A 215 -29.16 11.18 17.98
C HIS A 215 -28.96 10.97 16.46
N PHE A 216 -27.79 10.50 16.07
CA PHE A 216 -27.51 10.10 14.71
C PHE A 216 -28.18 8.76 14.39
N VAL A 217 -29.09 8.74 13.41
CA VAL A 217 -29.88 7.55 13.05
C VAL A 217 -29.11 6.62 12.10
N ASP A 218 -28.22 7.17 11.29
CA ASP A 218 -27.47 6.42 10.29
C ASP A 218 -26.31 5.64 10.89
N GLY A 219 -26.10 4.41 10.42
CA GLY A 219 -24.90 3.63 10.74
C GLY A 219 -23.66 4.17 10.03
N CYS A 220 -22.50 4.04 10.68
CA CYS A 220 -21.23 4.56 10.20
C CYS A 220 -20.68 3.85 8.97
N LYS A 221 -21.16 2.64 8.67
CA LYS A 221 -20.73 1.86 7.51
C LYS A 221 -20.85 2.65 6.21
N GLN A 222 -22.01 3.23 5.91
CA GLN A 222 -22.24 3.92 4.63
C GLN A 222 -21.44 5.23 4.44
N PRO A 223 -21.42 6.16 5.42
CA PRO A 223 -20.59 7.36 5.34
C PRO A 223 -19.09 7.03 5.24
N PHE A 224 -18.64 6.02 6.00
CA PHE A 224 -17.26 5.54 5.98
C PHE A 224 -16.90 4.96 4.61
N VAL A 225 -17.74 4.06 4.08
CA VAL A 225 -17.69 3.52 2.72
C VAL A 225 -17.58 4.60 1.66
N THR A 226 -18.43 5.62 1.75
CA THR A 226 -18.50 6.71 0.78
C THR A 226 -17.21 7.54 0.85
N THR A 227 -16.68 7.74 2.05
CA THR A 227 -15.44 8.47 2.26
C THR A 227 -14.24 7.69 1.76
N LEU A 228 -14.19 6.38 2.02
CA LEU A 228 -13.18 5.49 1.45
C LEU A 228 -13.19 5.56 -0.07
N ARG A 229 -14.36 5.44 -0.71
CA ARG A 229 -14.47 5.53 -2.19
C ARG A 229 -13.98 6.86 -2.76
N LYS A 230 -14.20 7.96 -2.03
CA LYS A 230 -13.72 9.29 -2.44
C LYS A 230 -12.22 9.45 -2.24
N PHE A 231 -11.67 8.94 -1.14
CA PHE A 231 -10.22 8.89 -0.92
C PHE A 231 -9.55 7.94 -1.93
N ASP A 232 -10.23 6.85 -2.28
CA ASP A 232 -9.72 5.82 -3.16
C ASP A 232 -9.26 6.42 -4.48
N THR A 233 -9.98 7.35 -5.08
CA THR A 233 -9.56 7.94 -6.36
C THR A 233 -8.17 8.59 -6.30
N ASN A 234 -7.83 9.23 -5.17
CA ASN A 234 -6.51 9.83 -4.96
C ASN A 234 -5.47 8.79 -4.51
N THR A 235 -5.85 7.82 -3.68
CA THR A 235 -4.95 6.77 -3.19
C THR A 235 -4.58 5.79 -4.31
N TYR A 236 -5.55 5.38 -5.12
CA TYR A 236 -5.35 4.59 -6.34
C TYR A 236 -4.37 5.27 -7.28
N SER A 237 -4.50 6.60 -7.45
CA SER A 237 -3.58 7.37 -8.28
C SER A 237 -2.14 7.32 -7.75
N THR A 238 -1.97 7.29 -6.42
CA THR A 238 -0.65 7.23 -5.78
C THR A 238 -0.03 5.85 -5.91
N GLY A 239 -0.80 4.78 -5.68
CA GLY A 239 -0.37 3.39 -5.86
C GLY A 239 0.00 3.09 -7.32
N ALA A 240 -0.86 3.50 -8.27
CA ALA A 240 -0.60 3.37 -9.70
C ALA A 240 0.63 4.18 -10.14
N LEU A 241 0.80 5.41 -9.63
CA LEU A 241 1.98 6.22 -9.90
C LEU A 241 3.26 5.54 -9.39
N TYR A 242 3.23 5.00 -8.17
CA TYR A 242 4.36 4.26 -7.60
C TYR A 242 4.71 3.02 -8.43
N PHE A 243 3.70 2.24 -8.84
CA PHE A 243 3.88 1.11 -9.74
C PHE A 243 4.52 1.54 -11.07
N LEU A 244 4.04 2.62 -11.69
CA LEU A 244 4.62 3.16 -12.93
C LEU A 244 6.08 3.60 -12.73
N ILE A 245 6.40 4.29 -11.64
CA ILE A 245 7.79 4.68 -11.32
C ILE A 245 8.69 3.44 -11.21
N LYS A 246 8.20 2.37 -10.57
CA LYS A 246 8.92 1.09 -10.46
C LYS A 246 9.14 0.42 -11.80
N VAL A 247 8.13 0.39 -12.67
CA VAL A 247 8.25 -0.14 -14.03
C VAL A 247 9.29 0.66 -14.83
N ILE A 248 9.25 1.99 -14.78
CA ILE A 248 10.24 2.84 -15.48
C ILE A 248 11.65 2.59 -14.92
N ALA A 249 11.81 2.50 -13.59
CA ALA A 249 13.10 2.19 -12.97
C ALA A 249 13.64 0.84 -13.46
N TYR A 250 12.78 -0.18 -13.56
CA TYR A 250 13.15 -1.50 -14.05
C TYR A 250 13.53 -1.50 -15.53
N ILE A 251 12.73 -0.87 -16.40
CA ILE A 251 13.07 -0.74 -17.84
C ILE A 251 14.41 -0.03 -18.02
N THR A 252 14.65 1.03 -17.25
CA THR A 252 15.92 1.79 -17.29
C THR A 252 17.09 0.92 -16.82
N TYR A 253 16.87 0.09 -15.79
CA TYR A 253 17.83 -0.88 -15.30
C TYR A 253 18.19 -1.92 -16.38
N CYS A 254 17.20 -2.60 -16.98
CA CYS A 254 17.43 -3.58 -18.04
C CYS A 254 18.17 -2.98 -19.23
N SER A 255 17.81 -1.75 -19.63
CA SER A 255 18.48 -1.03 -20.72
C SER A 255 19.95 -0.76 -20.41
N THR A 256 20.24 -0.35 -19.16
CA THR A 256 21.61 -0.10 -18.71
C THR A 256 22.40 -1.41 -18.66
N TYR A 257 21.79 -2.49 -18.18
CA TYR A 257 22.43 -3.80 -18.08
C TYR A 257 22.82 -4.37 -19.44
N LYS A 258 21.91 -4.33 -20.42
CA LYS A 258 22.17 -4.75 -21.79
C LYS A 258 23.38 -4.05 -22.40
N SER A 259 23.48 -2.72 -22.22
CA SER A 259 24.62 -1.93 -22.72
C SER A 259 25.97 -2.35 -22.12
N VAL A 260 25.99 -2.79 -20.86
CA VAL A 260 27.20 -3.27 -20.19
C VAL A 260 27.61 -4.64 -20.72
N ILE A 261 26.66 -5.54 -20.96
CA ILE A 261 26.91 -6.87 -21.53
C ILE A 261 27.47 -6.77 -22.95
N GLU A 262 26.85 -5.96 -23.81
CA GLU A 262 27.31 -5.79 -25.21
C GLU A 262 28.76 -5.30 -25.25
N LYS A 263 29.10 -4.33 -24.39
CA LYS A 263 30.47 -3.85 -24.26
C LYS A 263 31.45 -4.91 -23.79
N HIS A 264 31.03 -5.81 -22.89
CA HIS A 264 31.85 -6.92 -22.43
C HIS A 264 32.07 -7.98 -23.52
N LYS A 265 31.04 -8.30 -24.30
CA LYS A 265 31.18 -9.23 -25.45
C LYS A 265 32.17 -8.72 -26.50
N GLU A 266 32.23 -7.42 -26.73
CA GLU A 266 33.25 -6.84 -27.62
C GLU A 266 34.68 -6.97 -27.07
N THR A 267 34.85 -7.08 -25.75
CA THR A 267 36.18 -7.17 -25.12
C THR A 267 36.64 -8.61 -24.85
N THR A 268 35.74 -9.58 -24.88
CA THR A 268 36.03 -10.99 -24.56
C THR A 268 35.36 -11.89 -25.59
N GLU A 269 36.15 -12.67 -26.34
CA GLU A 269 35.64 -13.82 -27.12
C GLU A 269 35.00 -14.83 -26.14
N ILE A 270 33.68 -14.79 -25.96
CA ILE A 270 32.96 -15.66 -25.01
C ILE A 270 32.25 -16.79 -25.76
N ASN A 271 32.45 -18.02 -25.25
CA ASN A 271 31.82 -19.28 -25.65
C ASN A 271 30.28 -19.28 -25.51
N ASP A 272 29.60 -20.01 -26.39
CA ASP A 272 28.15 -20.09 -26.61
C ASP A 272 27.26 -20.44 -25.38
N THR A 273 27.82 -20.91 -24.27
CA THR A 273 27.07 -21.27 -23.06
C THR A 273 26.39 -20.08 -22.37
N GLU A 274 26.81 -18.85 -22.68
CA GLU A 274 26.22 -17.62 -22.13
C GLU A 274 24.92 -17.19 -22.85
N ALA A 275 24.64 -17.71 -24.06
CA ALA A 275 23.47 -17.37 -24.87
C ALA A 275 22.13 -17.76 -24.21
N HIS A 276 22.12 -18.79 -23.35
CA HIS A 276 20.91 -19.21 -22.61
C HIS A 276 20.45 -18.22 -21.53
N SER A 277 21.29 -17.27 -21.12
CA SER A 277 20.91 -16.20 -20.19
C SER A 277 20.06 -15.12 -20.86
N LEU A 278 20.29 -14.86 -22.16
CA LEU A 278 19.57 -13.87 -22.97
C LEU A 278 18.13 -14.30 -23.28
N LEU A 279 17.88 -15.61 -23.42
CA LEU A 279 16.54 -16.14 -23.63
C LEU A 279 15.60 -15.89 -22.44
N ARG A 280 16.15 -15.74 -21.22
CA ARG A 280 15.38 -15.40 -20.01
C ARG A 280 14.97 -13.93 -19.96
N GLU A 281 15.78 -13.03 -20.53
CA GLU A 281 15.44 -11.61 -20.64
C GLU A 281 14.29 -11.37 -21.63
N GLU A 282 14.23 -12.11 -22.74
CA GLU A 282 13.07 -12.03 -23.64
C GLU A 282 11.77 -12.44 -22.95
N ILE A 283 11.81 -13.46 -22.09
CA ILE A 283 10.64 -13.87 -21.31
C ILE A 283 10.22 -12.77 -20.33
N ALA A 284 11.16 -12.13 -19.63
CA ALA A 284 10.83 -11.02 -18.73
C ALA A 284 10.21 -9.83 -19.49
N VAL A 285 10.74 -9.50 -20.67
CA VAL A 285 10.19 -8.45 -21.55
C VAL A 285 8.80 -8.81 -22.06
N VAL A 286 8.56 -10.06 -22.44
CA VAL A 286 7.23 -10.54 -22.87
C VAL A 286 6.23 -10.53 -21.71
N VAL A 287 6.65 -10.93 -20.51
CA VAL A 287 5.80 -10.89 -19.31
C VAL A 287 5.44 -9.45 -18.96
N ILE A 288 6.40 -8.53 -18.99
CA ILE A 288 6.15 -7.11 -18.72
C ILE A 288 5.25 -6.48 -19.79
N ARG A 289 5.47 -6.80 -21.08
CA ARG A 289 4.59 -6.33 -22.16
C ARG A 289 3.16 -6.83 -21.95
N THR A 290 2.98 -8.13 -21.75
CA THR A 290 1.66 -8.73 -21.53
C THR A 290 0.98 -8.12 -20.29
N PHE A 291 1.75 -7.90 -19.22
CA PHE A 291 1.24 -7.27 -18.00
C PHE A 291 0.82 -5.81 -18.23
N LEU A 292 1.62 -5.04 -18.98
CA LEU A 292 1.28 -3.67 -19.37
C LEU A 292 0.02 -3.63 -20.23
N GLU A 293 -0.14 -4.54 -21.19
CA GLU A 293 -1.33 -4.63 -22.03
C GLU A 293 -2.59 -4.91 -21.19
N ILE A 294 -2.52 -5.88 -20.27
CA ILE A 294 -3.61 -6.20 -19.35
C ILE A 294 -3.95 -4.99 -18.46
N THR A 295 -2.93 -4.34 -17.88
CA THR A 295 -3.13 -3.19 -16.99
C THR A 295 -3.74 -2.01 -17.75
N CYS A 296 -3.28 -1.76 -18.98
CA CYS A 296 -3.79 -0.68 -19.80
C CYS A 296 -5.26 -0.90 -20.18
N GLU A 297 -5.63 -2.15 -20.50
CA GLU A 297 -7.02 -2.50 -20.84
C GLU A 297 -7.94 -2.35 -19.62
N GLU A 298 -7.49 -2.68 -18.42
CA GLU A 298 -8.31 -2.55 -17.22
C GLU A 298 -8.44 -1.10 -16.74
N ILE A 299 -7.38 -0.30 -16.86
CA ILE A 299 -7.47 1.17 -16.68
C ILE A 299 -8.48 1.75 -17.67
N ARG A 300 -8.44 1.33 -18.94
CA ARG A 300 -9.39 1.76 -19.97
C ARG A 300 -10.84 1.39 -19.60
N ARG A 301 -11.10 0.19 -19.08
CA ARG A 301 -12.43 -0.21 -18.58
C ARG A 301 -12.90 0.67 -17.42
N HIS A 302 -12.03 0.94 -16.45
CA HIS A 302 -12.36 1.83 -15.33
C HIS A 302 -12.64 3.27 -15.79
N CYS A 303 -11.85 3.81 -16.72
CA CYS A 303 -12.12 5.14 -17.30
C CYS A 303 -13.48 5.20 -18.02
N LEU A 304 -13.84 4.15 -18.77
CA LEU A 304 -15.15 4.04 -19.41
C LEU A 304 -16.29 3.96 -18.38
N TRP A 305 -16.09 3.22 -17.29
CA TRP A 305 -17.07 3.12 -16.21
C TRP A 305 -17.30 4.47 -15.53
N ILE A 306 -16.25 5.22 -15.22
CA ILE A 306 -16.32 6.57 -14.64
C ILE A 306 -17.03 7.55 -15.59
N GLN A 307 -16.75 7.49 -16.90
CA GLN A 307 -17.45 8.32 -17.89
C GLN A 307 -18.94 7.99 -18.00
N CYS A 308 -19.32 6.73 -17.80
CA CYS A 308 -20.71 6.31 -17.81
C CYS A 308 -21.46 6.71 -16.52
N THR A 309 -20.81 6.65 -15.36
CA THR A 309 -21.43 7.03 -14.08
C THR A 309 -21.52 8.53 -13.89
N ALA A 310 -20.61 9.33 -14.47
CA ALA A 310 -20.67 10.80 -14.40
C ALA A 310 -21.81 11.45 -15.22
N LYS A 311 -22.58 10.66 -15.99
CA LYS A 311 -23.75 11.13 -16.76
C LYS A 311 -25.10 10.95 -16.06
N TYR A 312 -25.10 10.36 -14.87
CA TYR A 312 -26.28 10.14 -14.02
C TYR A 312 -26.10 10.84 -12.68
#